data_AF-A2RMP0-F1
#
_entry.id   AF-A2RMP0-F1
#
_cell.length_a   1.000
_cell.length_b   1.000
_cell.length_c   1.000
_cell.angle_alpha   90.00
_cell.angle_beta   90.00
_cell.angle_gamma   90.00
#
_symmetry.space_group_name_H-M   'P 1'
#
loop_
_entity.id
_entity.type
_entity.pdbx_description
1 polymer ?
#
loop_
_entity_poly.entity_id
_entity_poly.type
_entity_poly.pdbx_seq_one_letter_code
_entity_poly.pdbx_strand_id
1 'polypeptide(L)'
;MGRQELLEYLLKEIEKCGFEIFAVDIFPIPAAVNVDKKLMIYNFKEASPFEIAHELIHILNKDNHRGEYFDAINPQEVRANHEAILLLWEIFEANGGTYEYFNVFVDITDAPFELAYSIISKEYSEMHEAITEIFEDEIKVTINKKEMHDYIVAYISYFNVLESVNIYHFLDHYHLNYCLYELAEKEFQKIFKVA
;
A
#
# COMPACT_ATOMS: atom_id res chain seq x y z
N MET A 1 -10.59 10.79 5.14
CA MET A 1 -11.32 11.66 4.20
C MET A 1 -12.53 10.91 3.68
N GLY A 2 -13.71 11.54 3.62
CA GLY A 2 -14.92 10.91 3.07
C GLY A 2 -15.04 11.06 1.54
N ARG A 3 -15.98 10.33 0.90
CA ARG A 3 -16.22 10.39 -0.56
C ARG A 3 -16.45 11.81 -1.07
N GLN A 4 -17.32 12.58 -0.40
CA GLN A 4 -17.66 13.94 -0.81
C GLN A 4 -16.46 14.90 -0.67
N GLU A 5 -15.71 14.81 0.43
CA GLU A 5 -14.49 15.61 0.63
C GLU A 5 -13.43 15.30 -0.44
N LEU A 6 -13.27 14.02 -0.78
CA LEU A 6 -12.35 13.57 -1.81
C LEU A 6 -12.74 14.09 -3.19
N LEU A 7 -14.04 14.02 -3.53
CA LEU A 7 -14.54 14.58 -4.77
C LEU A 7 -14.27 16.10 -4.87
N GLU A 8 -14.57 16.84 -3.80
CA GLU A 8 -14.31 18.29 -3.73
C GLU A 8 -12.82 18.62 -3.80
N TYR A 9 -11.96 17.79 -3.20
CA TYR A 9 -10.51 17.93 -3.30
C TYR A 9 -10.05 17.77 -4.75
N LEU A 10 -10.46 16.70 -5.43
CA LEU A 10 -10.06 16.43 -6.82
C LEU A 10 -10.54 17.52 -7.78
N LEU A 11 -11.78 17.99 -7.63
CA LEU A 11 -12.31 19.11 -8.43
C LEU A 11 -11.46 20.38 -8.23
N LYS A 12 -11.02 20.68 -7.01
CA LYS A 12 -10.11 21.81 -6.76
C LYS A 12 -8.74 21.61 -7.39
N GLU A 13 -8.20 20.39 -7.44
CA GLU A 13 -6.94 20.12 -8.15
C GLU A 13 -7.09 20.38 -9.66
N ILE A 14 -8.24 20.04 -10.25
CA ILE A 14 -8.55 20.35 -11.65
C ILE A 14 -8.65 21.87 -11.87
N GLU A 15 -9.35 22.60 -10.99
CA GLU A 15 -9.43 24.07 -11.05
C GLU A 15 -8.05 24.73 -10.97
N LYS A 16 -7.15 24.22 -10.11
CA LYS A 16 -5.76 24.70 -10.00
C LYS A 16 -4.96 24.50 -11.29
N CYS A 17 -5.31 23.49 -12.09
CA CYS A 17 -4.73 23.30 -13.43
C CYS A 17 -5.25 24.33 -14.47
N GLY A 18 -6.19 25.19 -14.08
CA GLY A 18 -6.77 26.25 -14.89
C GLY A 18 -7.88 25.77 -15.82
N PHE A 19 -8.61 24.72 -15.41
CA PHE A 19 -9.76 24.18 -16.14
C PHE A 19 -11.06 24.77 -15.59
N GLU A 20 -11.98 25.12 -16.50
CA GLU A 20 -13.36 25.42 -16.13
C GLU A 20 -14.15 24.13 -16.00
N ILE A 21 -14.87 23.97 -14.89
CA ILE A 21 -15.61 22.76 -14.55
C ILE A 21 -17.11 23.05 -14.62
N PHE A 22 -17.84 22.21 -15.36
CA PHE A 22 -19.30 22.24 -15.45
C PHE A 22 -19.92 21.00 -14.82
N ALA A 23 -20.63 21.20 -13.71
CA ALA A 23 -21.49 20.17 -13.12
C ALA A 23 -22.85 20.15 -13.82
N VAL A 24 -23.26 18.99 -14.32
CA VAL A 24 -24.55 18.78 -14.99
C VAL A 24 -25.26 17.55 -14.44
N ASP A 25 -26.57 17.44 -14.63
CA ASP A 25 -27.39 16.33 -14.12
C ASP A 25 -27.79 15.30 -15.19
N ILE A 26 -27.55 15.63 -16.46
CA ILE A 26 -27.87 14.79 -17.63
C ILE A 26 -26.65 14.80 -18.56
N PHE A 27 -25.62 14.04 -18.20
CA PHE A 27 -24.49 13.72 -19.07
C PHE A 27 -24.39 12.19 -19.19
N PRO A 28 -24.24 11.64 -20.42
CA PRO A 28 -24.34 10.20 -20.66
C PRO A 28 -23.15 9.42 -20.10
N ILE A 29 -22.08 10.11 -19.72
CA ILE A 29 -20.92 9.55 -19.06
C ILE A 29 -20.66 10.32 -17.75
N PRO A 30 -20.05 9.66 -16.75
CA PRO A 30 -19.72 10.26 -15.46
C PRO A 30 -18.91 11.54 -15.53
N ALA A 31 -17.85 11.58 -16.35
CA ALA A 31 -17.02 12.76 -16.54
C ALA A 31 -16.35 12.73 -17.93
N ALA A 32 -15.92 13.90 -18.40
CA ALA A 32 -15.07 14.03 -19.57
C ALA A 32 -14.31 15.35 -19.55
N VAL A 33 -13.08 15.32 -20.06
CA VAL A 33 -12.23 16.49 -20.23
C VAL A 33 -11.94 16.81 -21.70
N ASN A 34 -11.86 18.10 -21.99
CA ASN A 34 -11.25 18.62 -23.20
C ASN A 34 -10.01 19.44 -22.82
N VAL A 35 -8.83 18.82 -22.93
CA VAL A 35 -7.55 19.42 -22.54
C VAL A 35 -7.23 20.67 -23.36
N ASP A 36 -7.46 20.64 -24.69
CA ASP A 36 -7.19 21.77 -25.59
C ASP A 36 -8.01 23.02 -25.22
N LYS A 37 -9.28 22.82 -24.86
CA LYS A 37 -10.20 23.91 -24.47
C LYS A 37 -10.13 24.24 -22.98
N LYS A 38 -9.40 23.45 -22.18
CA LYS A 38 -9.35 23.53 -20.72
C LYS A 38 -10.74 23.47 -20.06
N LEU A 39 -11.56 22.53 -20.51
CA LEU A 39 -12.92 22.34 -20.01
C LEU A 39 -13.09 20.93 -19.46
N MET A 40 -13.82 20.82 -18.36
CA MET A 40 -14.30 19.55 -17.83
C MET A 40 -15.82 19.63 -17.67
N ILE A 41 -16.51 18.55 -18.02
CA ILE A 41 -17.93 18.35 -17.72
C ILE A 41 -18.07 17.07 -16.91
N TYR A 42 -18.85 17.09 -15.84
CA TYR A 42 -19.14 15.89 -15.07
C TYR A 42 -20.60 15.82 -14.64
N ASN A 43 -21.11 14.59 -14.55
CA ASN A 43 -22.42 14.31 -14.04
C ASN A 43 -22.36 14.26 -12.50
N PHE A 44 -22.88 15.28 -11.81
CA PHE A 44 -22.76 15.34 -10.35
C PHE A 44 -23.56 14.27 -9.60
N LYS A 45 -24.42 13.50 -10.29
CA LYS A 45 -25.17 12.38 -9.70
C LYS A 45 -24.45 11.05 -9.83
N GLU A 46 -23.65 10.89 -10.87
CA GLU A 46 -23.03 9.60 -11.23
C GLU A 46 -21.52 9.61 -10.97
N ALA A 47 -20.86 10.76 -11.07
CA ALA A 47 -19.41 10.87 -10.95
C ALA A 47 -18.89 10.41 -9.58
N SER A 48 -18.00 9.44 -9.63
CA SER A 48 -17.19 8.92 -8.53
C SER A 48 -15.86 9.65 -8.41
N PRO A 49 -15.20 9.60 -7.25
CA PRO A 49 -13.81 10.05 -7.12
C PRO A 49 -12.86 9.39 -8.13
N PHE A 50 -13.07 8.11 -8.45
CA PHE A 50 -12.29 7.42 -9.48
C PHE A 50 -12.37 8.09 -10.85
N GLU A 51 -13.58 8.40 -11.32
CA GLU A 51 -13.77 9.03 -12.64
C GLU A 51 -13.20 10.46 -12.66
N ILE A 52 -13.34 11.23 -11.57
CA ILE A 52 -12.72 12.57 -11.51
C ILE A 52 -11.19 12.49 -11.47
N ALA A 53 -10.63 11.53 -10.73
CA ALA A 53 -9.18 11.32 -10.71
C ALA A 53 -8.66 10.88 -12.09
N HIS A 54 -9.38 10.02 -12.80
CA HIS A 54 -9.07 9.61 -14.17
C HIS A 54 -8.97 10.82 -15.11
N GLU A 55 -9.96 11.72 -15.10
CA GLU A 55 -9.91 12.94 -15.92
C GLU A 55 -8.75 13.88 -15.50
N LEU A 56 -8.45 13.97 -14.20
CA LEU A 56 -7.30 14.73 -13.71
C LEU A 56 -5.98 14.17 -14.26
N ILE A 57 -5.82 12.85 -14.36
CA ILE A 57 -4.61 12.25 -14.96
C ILE A 57 -4.46 12.66 -16.43
N HIS A 58 -5.55 12.69 -17.20
CA HIS A 58 -5.51 13.17 -18.58
C HIS A 58 -5.09 14.64 -18.67
N ILE A 59 -5.54 15.48 -17.74
CA ILE A 59 -5.11 16.88 -17.64
C ILE A 59 -3.61 16.98 -17.38
N LEU A 60 -3.10 16.24 -16.39
CA LEU A 60 -1.69 16.27 -16.00
C LEU A 60 -0.77 15.78 -17.13
N ASN A 61 -1.20 14.74 -17.85
CA ASN A 61 -0.47 14.17 -18.98
C ASN A 61 -0.69 14.90 -20.31
N LYS A 62 -1.60 15.89 -20.36
CA LYS A 62 -2.00 16.63 -21.56
C LYS A 62 -2.48 15.72 -22.68
N ASP A 63 -3.29 14.74 -22.32
CA ASP A 63 -3.81 13.77 -23.27
C ASP A 63 -4.89 14.37 -24.16
N ASN A 64 -4.68 14.27 -25.47
CA ASN A 64 -5.66 14.66 -26.45
C ASN A 64 -6.62 13.51 -26.68
N HIS A 65 -7.74 13.52 -25.95
CA HIS A 65 -8.88 12.64 -26.19
C HIS A 65 -9.32 12.74 -27.66
N ARG A 66 -9.09 11.66 -28.43
CA ARG A 66 -9.57 11.51 -29.82
C ARG A 66 -10.45 10.26 -30.03
N GLY A 67 -10.90 9.59 -28.97
CA GLY A 67 -11.63 8.31 -29.04
C GLY A 67 -12.89 8.25 -28.15
N GLU A 68 -13.61 7.12 -28.25
CA GLU A 68 -14.81 6.80 -27.47
C GLU A 68 -14.47 6.42 -26.02
N TYR A 69 -15.45 6.57 -25.11
CA TYR A 69 -15.38 6.22 -23.68
C TYR A 69 -15.00 4.73 -23.51
N PHE A 70 -13.98 4.43 -22.70
CA PHE A 70 -13.44 3.06 -22.50
C PHE A 70 -12.80 2.41 -23.73
N ASP A 71 -11.84 3.07 -24.38
CA ASP A 71 -10.94 2.38 -25.30
C ASP A 71 -9.82 1.66 -24.52
N ALA A 72 -10.07 0.42 -24.09
CA ALA A 72 -9.07 -0.42 -23.42
C ALA A 72 -7.83 -0.73 -24.29
N ILE A 73 -7.82 -0.34 -25.56
CA ILE A 73 -6.68 -0.44 -26.48
C ILE A 73 -5.92 0.89 -26.54
N ASN A 74 -6.52 2.00 -26.12
CA ASN A 74 -5.86 3.30 -26.03
C ASN A 74 -4.87 3.32 -24.84
N PRO A 75 -3.56 3.45 -25.09
CA PRO A 75 -2.56 3.48 -24.01
C PRO A 75 -2.77 4.64 -23.03
N GLN A 76 -3.40 5.74 -23.45
CA GLN A 76 -3.71 6.87 -22.58
C GLN A 76 -4.78 6.51 -21.55
N GLU A 77 -5.84 5.79 -21.94
CA GLU A 77 -6.90 5.31 -21.05
C GLU A 77 -6.37 4.30 -20.04
N VAL A 78 -5.55 3.36 -20.51
CA VAL A 78 -4.91 2.35 -19.64
C VAL A 78 -4.02 3.03 -18.61
N ARG A 79 -3.21 4.00 -19.02
CA ARG A 79 -2.36 4.77 -18.10
C ARG A 79 -3.21 5.61 -17.15
N ALA A 80 -4.25 6.28 -17.62
CA ALA A 80 -5.11 7.12 -16.79
C ALA A 80 -5.82 6.30 -15.70
N ASN A 81 -6.36 5.13 -16.04
CA ASN A 81 -6.93 4.21 -15.06
C ASN A 81 -5.91 3.77 -14.00
N HIS A 82 -4.68 3.44 -14.43
CA HIS A 82 -3.62 2.99 -13.54
C HIS A 82 -3.16 4.11 -12.58
N GLU A 83 -2.81 5.27 -13.12
CA GLU A 83 -2.32 6.42 -12.35
C GLU A 83 -3.42 7.02 -11.45
N ALA A 84 -4.69 6.96 -11.85
CA ALA A 84 -5.79 7.41 -11.00
C ALA A 84 -5.90 6.57 -9.72
N ILE A 85 -5.75 5.24 -9.82
CA ILE A 85 -5.74 4.36 -8.65
C ILE A 85 -4.56 4.68 -7.72
N LEU A 86 -3.37 4.87 -8.28
CA LEU A 86 -2.19 5.24 -7.48
C LEU A 86 -2.37 6.58 -6.78
N LEU A 87 -2.84 7.61 -7.49
CA LEU A 87 -3.10 8.92 -6.91
C LEU A 87 -4.11 8.83 -5.75
N LEU A 88 -5.21 8.10 -5.96
CA LEU A 88 -6.22 7.92 -4.93
C LEU A 88 -5.69 7.13 -3.74
N TRP A 89 -4.83 6.14 -3.99
CA TRP A 89 -4.17 5.37 -2.94
C TRP A 89 -3.23 6.23 -2.10
N GLU A 90 -2.39 7.05 -2.73
CA GLU A 90 -1.52 8.01 -2.04
C GLU A 90 -2.33 8.98 -1.17
N ILE A 91 -3.45 9.50 -1.68
CA ILE A 91 -4.36 10.36 -0.90
C ILE A 91 -4.95 9.57 0.28
N PHE A 92 -5.36 8.32 0.06
CA PHE A 92 -5.92 7.46 1.09
C PHE A 92 -4.91 7.21 2.23
N GLU A 93 -3.67 6.84 1.89
CA GLU A 93 -2.58 6.64 2.86
C GLU A 93 -2.22 7.92 3.60
N ALA A 94 -2.14 9.05 2.91
CA ALA A 94 -1.90 10.36 3.53
C ALA A 94 -3.00 10.75 4.54
N ASN A 95 -4.17 10.11 4.45
CA ASN A 95 -5.29 10.28 5.38
C ASN A 95 -5.42 9.13 6.40
N GLY A 96 -4.37 8.34 6.60
CA GLY A 96 -4.30 7.25 7.57
C GLY A 96 -4.89 5.92 7.09
N GLY A 97 -5.17 5.80 5.80
CA GLY A 97 -5.51 4.54 5.17
C GLY A 97 -4.33 3.57 5.13
N THR A 98 -4.63 2.28 5.12
CA THR A 98 -3.64 1.19 5.00
C THR A 98 -4.23 0.06 4.16
N TYR A 99 -3.40 -0.92 3.77
CA TYR A 99 -3.82 -2.07 2.98
C TYR A 99 -4.92 -2.90 3.67
N GLU A 100 -4.93 -2.98 5.00
CA GLU A 100 -6.00 -3.64 5.77
C GLU A 100 -7.37 -2.98 5.55
N TYR A 101 -7.39 -1.71 5.15
CA TYR A 101 -8.58 -0.94 4.85
C TYR A 101 -8.85 -0.81 3.34
N PHE A 102 -8.29 -1.69 2.51
CA PHE A 102 -8.47 -1.67 1.06
C PHE A 102 -9.94 -1.66 0.61
N ASN A 103 -10.83 -2.41 1.27
CA ASN A 103 -12.25 -2.37 0.94
C ASN A 103 -12.87 -0.99 1.18
N VAL A 104 -12.43 -0.28 2.23
CA VAL A 104 -12.87 1.09 2.52
C VAL A 104 -12.38 2.04 1.43
N PHE A 105 -11.14 1.86 0.94
CA PHE A 105 -10.62 2.59 -0.20
C PHE A 105 -11.50 2.40 -1.44
N VAL A 106 -11.84 1.16 -1.79
CA VAL A 106 -12.71 0.86 -2.94
C VAL A 106 -14.10 1.49 -2.76
N ASP A 107 -14.73 1.34 -1.60
CA ASP A 107 -16.06 1.89 -1.33
C ASP A 107 -16.09 3.43 -1.41
N ILE A 108 -15.05 4.10 -0.91
CA ILE A 108 -14.95 5.57 -0.95
C ILE A 108 -14.74 6.06 -2.38
N THR A 109 -13.85 5.40 -3.13
CA THR A 109 -13.39 5.88 -4.43
C THR A 109 -14.25 5.42 -5.60
N ASP A 110 -14.98 4.31 -5.46
CA ASP A 110 -15.60 3.57 -6.56
C ASP A 110 -14.59 3.00 -7.57
N ALA A 111 -13.33 2.80 -7.15
CA ALA A 111 -12.32 2.24 -8.03
C ALA A 111 -12.68 0.79 -8.43
N PRO A 112 -12.44 0.37 -9.69
CA PRO A 112 -12.71 -1.00 -10.10
C PRO A 112 -11.89 -1.99 -9.27
N PHE A 113 -12.57 -2.83 -8.47
CA PHE A 113 -11.95 -3.65 -7.42
C PHE A 113 -10.75 -4.47 -7.93
N GLU A 114 -10.94 -5.26 -9.00
CA GLU A 114 -9.90 -6.15 -9.53
C GLU A 114 -8.66 -5.36 -10.02
N LEU A 115 -8.89 -4.22 -10.68
CA LEU A 115 -7.80 -3.37 -11.15
C LEU A 115 -7.06 -2.75 -9.97
N ALA A 116 -7.78 -2.13 -9.04
CA ALA A 116 -7.21 -1.55 -7.83
C ALA A 116 -6.42 -2.59 -7.03
N TYR A 117 -6.96 -3.79 -6.88
CA TYR A 117 -6.31 -4.87 -6.14
C TYR A 117 -5.01 -5.28 -6.84
N SER A 118 -5.04 -5.50 -8.16
CA SER A 118 -3.84 -5.89 -8.92
C SER A 118 -2.71 -4.86 -8.86
N ILE A 119 -3.04 -3.57 -8.81
CA ILE A 119 -2.06 -2.48 -8.74
C ILE A 119 -1.51 -2.35 -7.31
N ILE A 120 -2.40 -2.21 -6.32
CA ILE A 120 -2.01 -1.89 -4.95
C ILE A 120 -1.38 -3.09 -4.24
N SER A 121 -1.84 -4.32 -4.51
CA SER A 121 -1.23 -5.52 -3.91
C SER A 121 0.22 -5.72 -4.38
N LYS A 122 0.54 -5.29 -5.61
CA LYS A 122 1.90 -5.33 -6.15
C LYS A 122 2.81 -4.33 -5.43
N GLU A 123 2.40 -3.07 -5.33
CA GLU A 123 3.09 -2.03 -4.54
C GLU A 123 3.32 -2.49 -3.09
N TYR A 124 2.30 -3.07 -2.46
CA TYR A 124 2.39 -3.59 -1.09
C TYR A 124 3.38 -4.75 -0.95
N SER A 125 3.39 -5.68 -1.92
CA SER A 125 4.34 -6.79 -1.94
C SER A 125 5.77 -6.33 -2.17
N GLU A 126 5.99 -5.36 -3.08
CA GLU A 126 7.32 -4.79 -3.36
C GLU A 126 7.84 -4.00 -2.15
N MET A 127 6.97 -3.27 -1.45
CA MET A 127 7.33 -2.61 -0.19
C MET A 127 7.63 -3.63 0.92
N HIS A 128 6.87 -4.72 1.03
CA HIS A 128 7.15 -5.79 2.00
C HIS A 128 8.47 -6.50 1.69
N GLU A 129 8.77 -6.75 0.43
CA GLU A 129 10.04 -7.33 -0.02
C GLU A 129 11.20 -6.39 0.27
N ALA A 130 11.07 -5.09 -0.04
CA ALA A 130 12.11 -4.10 0.26
C ALA A 130 12.33 -3.89 1.77
N ILE A 131 11.26 -3.87 2.57
CA ILE A 131 11.35 -3.86 4.03
C ILE A 131 12.03 -5.14 4.51
N THR A 132 11.62 -6.30 4.02
CA THR A 132 12.24 -7.58 4.40
C THR A 132 13.72 -7.61 4.02
N GLU A 133 14.11 -7.07 2.87
CA GLU A 133 15.51 -6.98 2.43
C GLU A 133 16.32 -5.99 3.29
N ILE A 134 15.76 -4.84 3.65
CA ILE A 134 16.39 -3.85 4.54
C ILE A 134 16.52 -4.41 5.98
N PHE A 135 15.54 -5.15 6.46
CA PHE A 135 15.54 -5.74 7.80
C PHE A 135 16.18 -7.13 7.86
N GLU A 136 16.50 -7.80 6.75
CA GLU A 136 17.32 -9.03 6.74
C GLU A 136 18.76 -8.75 7.19
N ASP A 137 19.26 -7.53 6.98
CA ASP A 137 20.57 -7.10 7.47
C ASP A 137 20.57 -6.73 8.97
N GLU A 138 19.44 -6.31 9.54
CA GLU A 138 19.31 -5.98 10.97
C GLU A 138 18.75 -7.13 11.84
N ILE A 139 17.88 -7.97 11.27
CA ILE A 139 17.39 -9.21 11.86
C ILE A 139 18.27 -10.32 11.28
N LYS A 140 19.29 -10.78 12.02
CA LYS A 140 20.04 -12.00 11.63
C LYS A 140 19.08 -13.20 11.50
N VAL A 141 18.50 -13.41 10.32
CA VAL A 141 17.63 -14.57 10.00
C VAL A 141 18.46 -15.85 9.93
N THR A 142 19.77 -15.74 9.66
CA THR A 142 20.70 -16.86 9.50
C THR A 142 21.73 -16.92 10.63
N ILE A 143 21.30 -17.18 11.86
CA ILE A 143 22.24 -17.63 12.89
C ILE A 143 22.55 -19.12 12.72
N ASN A 144 23.84 -19.46 12.69
CA ASN A 144 24.24 -20.86 12.66
C ASN A 144 24.18 -21.48 14.07
N LYS A 145 24.28 -22.81 14.16
CA LYS A 145 24.22 -23.55 15.43
C LYS A 145 25.25 -23.09 16.46
N LYS A 146 26.45 -22.69 16.03
CA LYS A 146 27.50 -22.21 16.94
C LYS A 146 27.15 -20.85 17.52
N GLU A 147 26.67 -19.92 16.69
CA GLU A 147 26.21 -18.60 17.15
C GLU A 147 25.02 -18.73 18.13
N MET A 148 24.07 -19.62 17.85
CA MET A 148 22.97 -19.93 18.79
C MET A 148 23.51 -20.41 20.14
N HIS A 149 24.49 -21.31 20.13
CA HIS A 149 25.11 -21.82 21.35
C HIS A 149 25.78 -20.71 22.16
N ASP A 150 26.54 -19.82 21.50
CA ASP A 150 27.23 -18.72 22.14
C ASP A 150 26.25 -17.73 22.79
N TYR A 151 25.13 -17.40 22.12
CA TYR A 151 24.07 -16.56 22.70
C TYR A 151 23.41 -17.21 23.92
N ILE A 152 23.14 -18.51 23.87
CA ILE A 152 22.52 -19.22 25.00
C ILE A 152 23.47 -19.27 26.21
N VAL A 153 24.75 -19.55 26.01
CA VAL A 153 25.74 -19.56 27.09
C VAL A 153 25.86 -18.18 27.74
N ALA A 154 25.92 -17.12 26.92
CA ALA A 154 25.90 -15.75 27.41
C ALA A 154 24.61 -15.43 28.18
N TYR A 155 23.46 -15.86 27.68
CA TYR A 155 22.16 -15.65 28.34
C TYR A 155 22.10 -16.29 29.73
N ILE A 156 22.51 -17.55 29.84
CA ILE A 156 22.48 -18.30 31.11
C ILE A 156 23.44 -17.67 32.12
N SER A 157 24.56 -17.12 31.66
CA SER A 157 25.57 -16.49 32.53
C SER A 157 25.05 -15.29 33.32
N TYR A 158 23.96 -14.66 32.91
CA TYR A 158 23.31 -13.58 33.67
C TYR A 158 22.59 -14.05 34.94
N PHE A 159 22.36 -15.35 35.09
CA PHE A 159 21.56 -15.90 36.18
C PHE A 159 22.42 -16.74 37.13
N ASN A 160 22.37 -16.41 38.42
CA ASN A 160 23.07 -17.19 39.45
C ASN A 160 22.39 -18.56 39.71
N VAL A 161 21.07 -18.63 39.54
CA VAL A 161 20.25 -19.85 39.60
C VAL A 161 19.16 -19.70 38.55
N LEU A 162 19.00 -20.72 37.71
CA LEU A 162 18.03 -20.71 36.61
C LEU A 162 17.09 -21.91 36.76
N GLU A 163 15.87 -21.66 37.24
CA GLU A 163 14.88 -22.72 37.48
C GLU A 163 14.13 -23.14 36.22
N SER A 164 13.92 -22.21 35.28
CA SER A 164 13.28 -22.48 33.99
C SER A 164 13.71 -21.42 32.96
N VAL A 165 13.62 -21.78 31.68
CA VAL A 165 13.90 -20.87 30.56
C VAL A 165 12.63 -20.67 29.74
N ASN A 166 12.25 -19.42 29.55
CA ASN A 166 11.29 -19.04 28.51
C ASN A 166 12.07 -18.68 27.24
N ILE A 167 11.92 -19.51 26.20
CA ILE A 167 12.66 -19.36 24.94
C ILE A 167 12.27 -18.07 24.22
N TYR A 168 11.01 -17.64 24.28
CA TYR A 168 10.59 -16.37 23.68
C TYR A 168 11.30 -15.18 24.33
N HIS A 169 11.41 -15.15 25.65
CA HIS A 169 12.16 -14.10 26.35
C HIS A 169 13.65 -14.08 25.96
N PHE A 170 14.26 -15.26 25.73
CA PHE A 170 15.63 -15.34 25.21
C PHE A 170 15.73 -14.75 23.80
N LEU A 171 14.81 -15.10 22.90
CA LEU A 171 14.79 -14.59 21.54
C LEU A 171 14.59 -13.07 21.54
N ASP A 172 13.68 -12.57 22.36
CA ASP A 172 13.43 -11.13 22.56
C ASP A 172 14.68 -10.40 23.06
N HIS A 173 15.38 -10.96 24.05
CA HIS A 173 16.56 -10.36 24.66
C HIS A 173 17.68 -10.10 23.64
N TYR A 174 17.80 -10.96 22.62
CA TYR A 174 18.82 -10.84 21.58
C TYR A 174 18.24 -10.38 20.22
N HIS A 175 16.97 -9.95 20.18
CA HIS A 175 16.28 -9.56 18.96
C HIS A 175 16.35 -10.62 17.85
N LEU A 176 16.25 -11.89 18.23
CA LEU A 176 16.30 -13.03 17.31
C LEU A 176 14.91 -13.36 16.77
N ASN A 177 14.86 -13.75 15.49
CA ASN A 177 13.61 -14.13 14.84
C ASN A 177 12.98 -15.38 15.50
N TYR A 178 11.66 -15.37 15.71
CA TYR A 178 10.93 -16.49 16.31
C TYR A 178 10.95 -17.79 15.52
N CYS A 179 11.24 -17.75 14.21
CA CYS A 179 11.51 -18.95 13.41
C CYS A 179 12.68 -19.78 13.94
N LEU A 180 13.53 -19.21 14.80
CA LEU A 180 14.67 -19.89 15.44
C LEU A 180 14.30 -20.63 16.73
N TYR A 181 13.02 -20.62 17.14
CA TYR A 181 12.54 -21.22 18.38
C TYR A 181 12.96 -22.69 18.53
N GLU A 182 12.72 -23.53 17.52
CA GLU A 182 13.05 -24.95 17.61
C GLU A 182 14.56 -25.20 17.72
N LEU A 183 15.37 -24.37 17.07
CA LEU A 183 16.83 -24.46 17.15
C LEU A 183 17.30 -24.07 18.57
N ALA A 184 16.77 -22.96 19.11
CA ALA A 184 17.06 -22.51 20.46
C ALA A 184 16.64 -23.56 21.50
N GLU A 185 15.43 -24.12 21.37
CA GLU A 185 14.92 -25.17 22.26
C GLU A 185 15.83 -26.40 22.29
N LYS A 186 16.24 -26.89 21.10
CA LYS A 186 17.13 -28.05 20.98
C LYS A 186 18.50 -27.79 21.60
N GLU A 187 19.04 -26.58 21.48
CA GLU A 187 20.34 -26.23 22.08
C GLU A 187 20.24 -26.00 23.60
N PHE A 188 19.21 -25.32 24.11
CA PHE A 188 18.95 -25.21 25.55
C PHE A 188 18.83 -26.61 26.19
N GLN A 189 18.08 -27.52 25.57
CA GLN A 189 17.95 -28.89 26.07
C GLN A 189 19.29 -29.64 26.10
N LYS A 190 20.21 -29.40 25.16
CA LYS A 190 21.53 -30.03 25.19
C LYS A 190 22.36 -29.51 26.35
N ILE A 191 22.34 -28.20 26.58
CA ILE A 191 23.12 -27.57 27.65
C ILE A 191 22.62 -28.05 29.02
N PHE A 192 21.31 -28.07 29.25
CA PHE A 192 20.73 -28.54 30.53
C PHE A 192 20.76 -30.06 30.73
N LYS A 193 20.89 -30.86 29.66
CA LYS A 193 21.08 -32.32 29.78
C LYS A 193 22.54 -32.72 30.02
N VAL A 194 23.49 -31.78 29.87
CA VAL A 194 24.93 -32.01 30.05
C VAL A 194 25.44 -31.43 31.39
N ALA A 195 24.57 -30.77 32.17
CA ALA A 195 24.87 -30.24 33.50
C ALA A 195 24.55 -31.23 34.62
#